data_AF-A0A4S3TUP7-F1
#
_entry.id   AF-A0A4S3TUP7-F1
#
_cell.length_a   1.000
_cell.length_b   1.000
_cell.length_c   1.000
_cell.angle_alpha   90.00
_cell.angle_beta   90.00
_cell.angle_gamma   90.00
#
_symmetry.space_group_name_H-M   'P 1'
#
loop_
_entity.id
_entity.type
_entity.pdbx_description
1 polymer ?
#
loop_
_entity_poly.entity_id
_entity_poly.type
_entity_poly.pdbx_seq_one_letter_code
_entity_poly.pdbx_strand_id
1 'polypeptide(L)'
;MDLEKAFFELKEAENLLWIRRYQDPVATVDPIEYFEMYREQLIPFAAGDTGRRHYREIADHLESMQELVSDTRLEEFVEFLKEEHSNRPAFLDELEKAGF
;
A
#
# COMPACT_ATOMS: atom_id res chain seq x y z
N MET A 1 -18.96 5.96 15.93
CA MET A 1 -17.98 4.98 15.43
C MET A 1 -16.72 5.21 16.24
N ASP A 2 -16.17 4.16 16.84
CA ASP A 2 -14.91 4.26 17.57
C ASP A 2 -13.78 4.02 16.56
N LEU A 3 -13.19 5.11 16.06
CA LEU A 3 -12.19 5.06 15.00
C LEU A 3 -10.86 4.50 15.48
N GLU A 4 -10.49 4.72 16.75
CA GLU A 4 -9.29 4.13 17.35
C GLU A 4 -9.41 2.61 17.43
N LYS A 5 -10.58 2.11 17.87
CA LYS A 5 -10.87 0.68 17.86
C LYS A 5 -10.85 0.09 16.45
N ALA A 6 -11.45 0.79 15.49
CA ALA A 6 -11.46 0.36 14.09
C ALA A 6 -10.03 0.31 13.50
N PHE A 7 -9.17 1.26 13.88
CA PHE A 7 -7.78 1.26 13.44
C PHE A 7 -7.01 0.06 13.98
N PHE A 8 -7.16 -0.23 15.28
CA PHE A 8 -6.58 -1.42 15.89
C PHE A 8 -7.09 -2.72 15.22
N GLU A 9 -8.39 -2.81 14.96
CA GLU A 9 -8.98 -3.98 14.28
C GLU A 9 -8.45 -4.17 12.85
N LEU A 10 -8.22 -3.08 12.10
CA LEU A 10 -7.63 -3.16 10.76
C LEU A 10 -6.17 -3.61 10.79
N LYS A 11 -5.41 -3.14 11.78
CA LYS A 11 -4.01 -3.55 11.97
C LYS A 11 -3.89 -5.06 12.21
N GLU A 12 -4.77 -5.62 13.03
CA GLU A 12 -4.81 -7.06 13.33
C GLU A 12 -5.41 -7.92 12.22
N ALA A 13 -6.19 -7.35 11.30
CA ALA A 13 -6.90 -8.11 10.27
C ALA A 13 -6.02 -8.59 9.11
N GLU A 14 -4.82 -8.01 8.94
CA GLU A 14 -3.87 -8.33 7.85
C GLU A 14 -4.53 -8.40 6.47
N ASN A 15 -5.45 -7.46 6.18
CA ASN A 15 -6.30 -7.49 4.99
C ASN A 15 -6.26 -6.17 4.23
N LEU A 16 -5.47 -6.13 3.16
CA LEU A 16 -5.29 -4.95 2.30
C LEU A 16 -6.61 -4.44 1.67
N LEU A 17 -7.57 -5.32 1.38
CA LEU A 17 -8.89 -4.88 0.88
C LEU A 17 -9.66 -4.11 1.95
N TRP A 18 -9.56 -4.51 3.22
CA TRP A 18 -10.21 -3.81 4.32
C TRP A 18 -9.51 -2.51 4.64
N ILE A 19 -8.17 -2.50 4.64
CA ILE A 19 -7.39 -1.27 4.81
C ILE A 19 -7.80 -0.25 3.75
N ARG A 20 -7.75 -0.61 2.46
CA ARG A 20 -8.21 0.29 1.40
C ARG A 20 -9.65 0.76 1.58
N ARG A 21 -10.56 -0.15 1.92
CA ARG A 21 -12.00 0.13 2.04
C ARG A 21 -12.34 1.12 3.16
N TYR A 22 -11.60 1.09 4.26
CA TYR A 22 -11.89 1.87 5.45
C TYR A 22 -10.88 3.02 5.67
N GLN A 23 -10.06 3.33 4.65
CA GLN A 23 -9.05 4.37 4.70
C GLN A 23 -9.63 5.73 5.10
N ASP A 24 -10.58 6.28 4.34
CA ASP A 24 -11.08 7.65 4.56
C ASP A 24 -11.52 7.94 6.00
N PRO A 25 -12.35 7.09 6.67
CA PRO A 25 -12.71 7.36 8.05
C PRO A 25 -11.59 7.05 9.04
N VAL A 26 -10.81 5.98 8.84
CA VAL A 26 -9.90 5.46 9.88
C VAL A 26 -8.53 6.14 9.86
N ALA A 27 -8.03 6.49 8.68
CA ALA A 27 -6.73 7.18 8.55
C ALA A 27 -6.72 8.53 9.27
N THR A 28 -7.87 9.17 9.51
CA THR A 28 -7.96 10.44 10.26
C THR A 28 -7.48 10.34 11.72
N VAL A 29 -7.40 9.14 12.29
CA VAL A 29 -6.87 8.91 13.64
C VAL A 29 -5.39 9.20 13.70
N ASP A 30 -4.63 8.60 12.78
CA ASP A 30 -3.19 8.81 12.60
C ASP A 30 -2.80 8.41 11.16
N PRO A 31 -2.73 9.36 10.22
CA PRO A 31 -2.44 9.05 8.81
C PRO A 31 -1.06 8.43 8.61
N ILE A 32 -0.09 8.79 9.44
CA ILE A 32 1.30 8.33 9.32
C ILE A 32 1.39 6.88 9.79
N GLU A 33 0.85 6.56 10.97
CA GLU A 33 0.81 5.17 11.45
C GLU A 33 -0.06 4.29 10.52
N TYR A 34 -1.13 4.85 9.94
CA TYR A 34 -1.97 4.14 8.97
C TYR A 34 -1.17 3.77 7.71
N PHE A 35 -0.37 4.72 7.20
CA PHE A 35 0.52 4.46 6.08
C PHE A 35 1.55 3.38 6.41
N GLU A 36 2.21 3.44 7.57
CA GLU A 36 3.23 2.44 7.93
C GLU A 36 2.62 1.03 8.08
N MET A 37 1.45 0.90 8.70
CA MET A 37 0.71 -0.36 8.75
C MET A 37 0.38 -0.88 7.34
N TYR A 38 -0.14 -0.01 6.46
CA TYR A 38 -0.51 -0.39 5.09
C TYR A 38 0.73 -0.82 4.29
N ARG A 39 1.83 -0.10 4.44
CA ARG A 39 3.15 -0.42 3.88
C ARG A 39 3.63 -1.79 4.34
N GLU A 40 3.62 -2.06 5.65
CA GLU A 40 4.07 -3.33 6.22
C GLU A 40 3.31 -4.54 5.66
N GLN A 41 2.01 -4.39 5.36
CA GLN A 41 1.20 -5.45 4.75
C GLN A 41 1.35 -5.55 3.24
N LEU A 42 1.64 -4.43 2.55
CA LEU A 42 1.79 -4.42 1.09
C LEU A 42 3.11 -5.08 0.65
N ILE A 43 4.17 -5.00 1.46
CA ILE A 43 5.48 -5.62 1.19
C ILE A 43 5.37 -7.16 0.97
N PRO A 44 4.85 -7.96 1.92
CA PRO A 44 4.71 -9.40 1.71
C PRO A 44 3.70 -9.74 0.61
N PHE A 45 2.66 -8.92 0.43
CA PHE A 45 1.72 -9.09 -0.69
C PHE A 45 2.43 -8.94 -2.04
N ALA A 46 3.26 -7.91 -2.21
CA ALA A 46 4.04 -7.68 -3.43
C ALA A 46 4.98 -8.85 -3.75
N ALA A 47 5.56 -9.46 -2.73
CA ALA A 47 6.42 -10.64 -2.88
C ALA A 47 5.65 -11.92 -3.28
N GLY A 48 4.36 -12.04 -2.92
CA GLY A 48 3.60 -13.29 -2.90
C GLY A 48 3.16 -13.88 -4.24
N ASP A 49 2.87 -13.06 -5.26
CA ASP A 49 2.47 -13.52 -6.60
C ASP A 49 3.19 -12.70 -7.70
N THR A 50 3.18 -13.20 -8.94
CA THR A 50 3.95 -12.67 -10.07
C THR A 50 3.10 -12.35 -11.31
N GLY A 51 1.79 -12.49 -11.24
CA GLY A 51 0.88 -12.15 -12.34
C GLY A 51 0.69 -10.64 -12.54
N ARG A 52 0.58 -10.17 -13.79
CA ARG A 52 0.31 -8.74 -14.05
C ARG A 52 -0.98 -8.22 -13.41
N ARG A 53 -1.97 -9.08 -13.17
CA ARG A 53 -3.16 -8.70 -12.39
C ARG A 53 -2.79 -8.33 -10.96
N HIS A 54 -1.95 -9.12 -10.31
CA HIS A 54 -1.44 -8.88 -8.96
C HIS A 54 -0.64 -7.57 -8.91
N TYR A 55 0.21 -7.32 -9.90
CA TYR A 55 0.99 -6.08 -9.94
C TYR A 55 0.13 -4.82 -10.10
N ARG A 56 -0.96 -4.88 -10.88
CA ARG A 56 -1.92 -3.78 -10.94
C ARG A 56 -2.63 -3.55 -9.62
N GLU A 57 -2.94 -4.61 -8.88
CA GLU A 57 -3.54 -4.49 -7.55
C GLU A 57 -2.58 -3.78 -6.58
N ILE A 58 -1.27 -4.03 -6.67
CA ILE A 58 -0.26 -3.27 -5.91
C ILE A 58 -0.27 -1.79 -6.30
N ALA A 59 -0.33 -1.47 -7.60
CA ALA A 59 -0.41 -0.08 -8.06
C ALA A 59 -1.68 0.64 -7.55
N ASP A 60 -2.82 -0.04 -7.55
CA ASP A 60 -4.08 0.50 -6.99
C ASP A 60 -3.97 0.78 -5.47
N HIS A 61 -3.20 -0.03 -4.74
CA HIS A 61 -2.90 0.22 -3.32
C HIS A 61 -2.00 1.45 -3.15
N LEU A 62 -0.95 1.58 -3.96
CA LEU A 62 -0.05 2.73 -3.93
C LEU A 62 -0.77 4.05 -4.24
N GLU A 63 -1.70 4.05 -5.20
CA GLU A 63 -2.55 5.22 -5.50
C GLU A 63 -3.38 5.62 -4.28
N SER A 64 -3.96 4.64 -3.57
CA SER A 64 -4.72 4.92 -2.35
C SER A 64 -3.82 5.52 -1.24
N MET A 65 -2.56 5.12 -1.17
CA MET A 65 -1.60 5.59 -0.17
C MET A 65 -1.11 7.02 -0.40
N GLN A 66 -1.31 7.60 -1.59
CA GLN A 66 -0.94 9.00 -1.90
C GLN A 66 -1.63 10.00 -0.96
N GLU A 67 -2.85 9.71 -0.51
CA GLU A 67 -3.60 10.62 0.36
C GLU A 67 -3.14 10.61 1.82
N LEU A 68 -2.27 9.65 2.20
CA LEU A 68 -1.88 9.42 3.59
C LEU A 68 -0.58 10.13 4.00
N VAL A 69 0.31 10.39 3.04
CA VAL A 69 1.66 10.90 3.29
C VAL A 69 2.09 11.91 2.23
N SER A 70 3.24 12.54 2.43
CA SER A 70 3.85 13.37 1.38
C SER A 70 4.30 12.52 0.20
N ASP A 71 4.28 13.12 -1.00
CA ASP A 71 4.78 12.48 -2.24
C ASP A 71 6.18 11.89 -2.05
N THR A 72 7.09 12.61 -1.41
CA THR A 72 8.46 12.12 -1.12
C THR A 72 8.46 10.84 -0.31
N ARG A 73 7.58 10.71 0.69
CA ARG A 73 7.52 9.50 1.54
C ARG A 73 6.96 8.30 0.77
N LEU A 74 6.01 8.55 -0.12
CA LEU A 74 5.49 7.52 -1.01
C LEU A 74 6.53 7.11 -2.06
N GLU A 75 7.22 8.08 -2.68
CA GLU A 75 8.31 7.85 -3.65
C GLU A 75 9.42 6.97 -3.04
N GLU A 76 9.85 7.27 -1.81
CA GLU A 76 10.80 6.42 -1.07
C GLU A 76 10.32 4.96 -0.96
N PHE A 77 9.03 4.76 -0.72
CA PHE A 77 8.45 3.42 -0.62
C PHE A 77 8.33 2.72 -1.98
N VAL A 78 7.94 3.46 -3.02
CA VAL A 78 7.88 2.96 -4.40
C VAL A 78 9.27 2.52 -4.87
N GLU A 79 10.30 3.34 -4.64
CA GLU A 79 11.68 3.00 -5.00
C GLU A 79 12.16 1.75 -4.24
N PHE A 80 11.84 1.64 -2.95
CA PHE A 80 12.10 0.41 -2.19
C PHE A 80 11.47 -0.83 -2.85
N LEU A 81 10.20 -0.76 -3.28
CA LEU A 81 9.55 -1.88 -3.97
C LEU A 81 10.21 -2.19 -5.32
N LYS A 82 10.62 -1.17 -6.09
CA LYS A 82 11.32 -1.35 -7.36
C LYS A 82 12.68 -2.02 -7.16
N GLU A 83 13.43 -1.64 -6.12
CA GLU A 83 14.71 -2.26 -5.78
C GLU A 83 14.54 -3.73 -5.38
N GLU A 84 13.64 -4.02 -4.43
CA GLU A 84 13.34 -5.38 -3.94
C GLU A 84 12.81 -6.32 -5.03
N HIS A 85 12.16 -5.77 -6.06
CA HIS A 85 11.57 -6.51 -7.17
C HIS A 85 12.22 -6.18 -8.52
N SER A 86 13.47 -5.72 -8.51
CA SER A 86 14.23 -5.36 -9.72
C SER A 86 14.40 -6.53 -10.70
N ASN A 87 14.30 -7.77 -10.22
CA ASN A 87 14.30 -8.98 -11.05
C ASN A 87 12.94 -9.32 -11.70
N ARG A 88 11.90 -8.52 -11.45
CA ARG A 88 10.54 -8.71 -11.97
C ARG A 88 10.21 -7.57 -12.96
N PRO A 89 10.66 -7.63 -14.23
CA PRO A 89 10.44 -6.53 -15.18
C PRO A 89 8.95 -6.23 -15.41
N ALA A 90 8.09 -7.25 -15.40
CA ALA A 90 6.65 -7.05 -15.52
C ALA A 90 6.03 -6.31 -14.31
N PHE A 91 6.68 -6.31 -13.14
CA PHE A 91 6.25 -5.50 -12.00
C PHE A 91 6.58 -4.04 -12.24
N LEU A 92 7.84 -3.76 -12.61
CA LEU A 92 8.32 -2.41 -12.96
C LEU A 92 7.46 -1.79 -14.08
N ASP A 93 7.16 -2.55 -15.13
CA ASP A 93 6.28 -2.12 -16.23
C ASP A 93 4.89 -1.65 -15.73
N GLU A 94 4.30 -2.35 -14.77
CA GLU A 94 2.94 -2.00 -14.30
C GLU A 94 2.98 -0.80 -13.36
N LEU A 95 4.05 -0.62 -12.58
CA LEU A 95 4.27 0.60 -11.80
C LEU A 95 4.44 1.82 -12.71
N GLU A 96 5.30 1.73 -13.73
CA GLU A 96 5.54 2.83 -14.68
C GLU A 96 4.25 3.23 -15.41
N LYS A 97 3.44 2.25 -15.83
CA LYS A 97 2.13 2.50 -16.46
C LYS A 97 1.14 3.19 -15.54
N ALA A 98 1.23 2.94 -14.24
CA ALA A 98 0.40 3.59 -13.23
C ALA A 98 0.93 4.98 -12.84
N GLY A 99 2.10 5.38 -13.34
CA GLY A 99 2.71 6.68 -13.07
C GLY A 99 3.68 6.70 -11.88
N PHE A 100 4.17 5.53 -11.46
CA PHE A 100 5.12 5.36 -10.36
C PHE A 100 6.56 5.12 -10.83
#